data_AF-A0A6M1LWN8-F1
#
_entry.id   AF-A0A6M1LWN8-F1
#
_cell.length_a   1.000
_cell.length_b   1.000
_cell.length_c   1.000
_cell.angle_alpha   90.00
_cell.angle_beta   90.00
_cell.angle_gamma   90.00
#
_symmetry.space_group_name_H-M   'P 1'
#
loop_
_entity.id
_entity.type
_entity.pdbx_description
1 polymer ?
#
loop_
_entity_poly.entity_id
_entity_poly.type
_entity_poly.pdbx_seq_one_letter_code
_entity_poly.pdbx_strand_id
1 'polypeptide(L)'
;MTGVFAHSAPGQPTAQWEALSDHLARVGDTAARFADVFGWGELARLAGTLHDIGKVSEAFQSYLHGRGSSCDHSTAGARVAATEYPHPVGRMLATIVAGHHAGLDDGDGIDRRLDPHQAEIPAFEGWRSHAATLAPVAGLRPTRRFAQSVLPGFTDAFLTRMLFSCLVDADFLETERFYAGAQPVPRGGYPEIAVFQARLRAHMDGLSATARPGLVNVVRAEVLASVRERAALAPGLFILTVPT
;
A
#
# COMPACT_ATOMS: atom_id res chain seq x y z
N MET A 1 1.75 23.24 24.28
CA MET A 1 1.07 22.03 23.77
C MET A 1 2.11 21.21 23.06
N THR A 2 2.32 19.96 23.48
CA THR A 2 3.11 18.98 22.75
C THR A 2 2.39 18.69 21.43
N GLY A 3 3.07 18.84 20.30
CA GLY A 3 2.49 18.52 18.99
C GLY A 3 2.13 17.04 18.85
N VAL A 4 1.29 16.71 17.89
CA VAL A 4 1.00 15.32 17.48
C VAL A 4 1.72 15.07 16.16
N PHE A 5 2.53 14.02 16.12
CA PHE A 5 3.46 13.76 15.03
C PHE A 5 3.16 12.44 14.32
N ALA A 6 3.39 12.38 13.02
CA ALA A 6 3.41 11.13 12.26
C ALA A 6 4.77 10.43 12.38
N HIS A 7 5.85 11.22 12.30
CA HIS A 7 7.23 10.73 12.27
C HIS A 7 8.15 11.55 13.16
N SER A 8 9.08 10.88 13.83
CA SER A 8 10.16 11.52 14.57
C SER A 8 11.40 11.69 13.68
N ALA A 9 12.20 12.70 13.99
CA ALA A 9 13.52 12.90 13.38
C ALA A 9 14.61 12.53 14.40
N PRO A 10 15.34 11.41 14.23
CA PRO A 10 16.33 10.95 15.20
C PRO A 10 17.39 12.01 15.51
N GLY A 11 17.60 12.30 16.80
CA GLY A 11 18.58 13.28 17.26
C GLY A 11 18.19 14.75 17.07
N GLN A 12 17.01 15.04 16.52
CA GLN A 12 16.50 16.39 16.32
C GLN A 12 15.41 16.76 17.33
N PRO A 13 15.24 18.06 17.67
CA PRO A 13 14.15 18.51 18.51
C PRO A 13 12.78 18.25 17.85
N THR A 14 11.73 18.12 18.66
CA THR A 14 10.35 17.88 18.20
C THR A 14 9.81 18.93 17.24
N ALA A 15 10.38 20.14 17.24
CA ALA A 15 10.06 21.18 16.24
C ALA A 15 10.42 20.78 14.80
N GLN A 16 11.26 19.75 14.60
CA GLN A 16 11.61 19.20 13.29
C GLN A 16 10.91 17.87 12.98
N TRP A 17 10.06 17.38 13.89
CA TRP A 17 9.29 16.17 13.65
C TRP A 17 8.13 16.45 12.70
N GLU A 18 7.68 15.44 11.96
CA GLU A 18 6.59 15.62 11.02
C GLU A 18 5.26 15.70 11.74
N ALA A 19 4.57 16.84 11.65
CA ALA A 19 3.24 16.98 12.20
C ALA A 19 2.28 16.00 11.51
N LEU A 20 1.43 15.33 12.31
CA LEU A 20 0.48 14.34 11.78
C LEU A 20 -0.45 14.96 10.72
N SER A 21 -0.89 16.20 10.93
CA SER A 21 -1.77 16.89 9.98
C SER A 21 -1.13 17.10 8.61
N ASP A 22 0.16 17.45 8.60
CA ASP A 22 0.90 17.71 7.36
C ASP A 22 1.12 16.40 6.61
N HIS A 23 1.46 15.33 7.34
CA HIS A 23 1.64 14.00 6.78
C HIS A 23 0.34 13.49 6.12
N LEU A 24 -0.78 13.48 6.86
CA LEU A 24 -2.08 13.03 6.36
C LEU A 24 -2.52 13.82 5.12
N ALA A 25 -2.32 15.15 5.12
CA ALA A 25 -2.66 16.00 3.99
C ALA A 25 -1.81 15.68 2.76
N ARG A 26 -0.49 15.55 2.91
CA ARG A 26 0.44 15.25 1.81
C ARG A 26 0.20 13.85 1.23
N VAL A 27 0.02 12.85 2.08
CA VAL A 27 -0.30 11.48 1.63
C VAL A 27 -1.64 11.46 0.91
N GLY A 28 -2.65 12.14 1.44
CA GLY A 28 -3.95 12.30 0.78
C GLY A 28 -3.82 12.97 -0.61
N ASP A 29 -3.10 14.08 -0.71
CA ASP A 29 -2.85 14.78 -1.99
C ASP A 29 -2.13 13.90 -3.00
N THR A 30 -1.09 13.19 -2.57
CA THR A 30 -0.28 12.34 -3.46
C THR A 30 -1.06 11.10 -3.91
N ALA A 31 -1.77 10.43 -2.99
CA ALA A 31 -2.63 9.30 -3.32
C ALA A 31 -3.74 9.71 -4.31
N ALA A 32 -4.32 10.90 -4.12
CA ALA A 32 -5.32 11.45 -5.05
C ALA A 32 -4.76 11.60 -6.46
N ARG A 33 -3.57 12.23 -6.60
CA ARG A 33 -2.92 12.40 -7.91
C ARG A 33 -2.63 11.06 -8.60
N PHE A 34 -2.23 10.04 -7.85
CA PHE A 34 -2.03 8.70 -8.40
C PHE A 34 -3.35 8.07 -8.86
N ALA A 35 -4.43 8.26 -8.12
CA ALA A 35 -5.72 7.68 -8.47
C ALA A 35 -6.52 8.47 -9.52
N ASP A 36 -6.20 9.75 -9.73
CA ASP A 36 -6.85 10.60 -10.74
C ASP A 36 -6.68 10.06 -12.16
N VAL A 37 -5.58 9.38 -12.46
CA VAL A 37 -5.33 8.79 -13.78
C VAL A 37 -6.41 7.76 -14.17
N PHE A 38 -7.01 7.10 -13.17
CA PHE A 38 -8.14 6.18 -13.34
C PHE A 38 -9.45 6.68 -12.72
N GLY A 39 -9.49 7.94 -12.28
CA GLY A 39 -10.71 8.68 -11.92
C GLY A 39 -11.24 8.45 -10.51
N TRP A 40 -10.40 8.01 -9.57
CA TRP A 40 -10.79 7.75 -8.17
C TRP A 40 -9.98 8.57 -7.14
N GLY A 41 -9.52 9.77 -7.54
CA GLY A 41 -8.69 10.65 -6.71
C GLY A 41 -9.26 10.92 -5.33
N GLU A 42 -10.53 11.30 -5.23
CA GLU A 42 -11.16 11.64 -3.93
C GLU A 42 -11.26 10.45 -2.98
N LEU A 43 -11.44 9.23 -3.51
CA LEU A 43 -11.44 8.04 -2.67
C LEU A 43 -10.03 7.72 -2.13
N ALA A 44 -9.00 7.88 -2.98
CA ALA A 44 -7.61 7.72 -2.56
C ALA A 44 -7.16 8.82 -1.58
N ARG A 45 -7.61 10.06 -1.79
CA ARG A 45 -7.40 11.19 -0.86
C ARG A 45 -7.91 10.87 0.53
N LEU A 46 -9.13 10.35 0.59
CA LEU A 46 -9.77 9.97 1.83
C LEU A 46 -9.02 8.83 2.52
N ALA A 47 -8.53 7.85 1.76
CA ALA A 47 -7.67 6.80 2.30
C ALA A 47 -6.39 7.39 2.93
N GLY A 48 -5.69 8.29 2.24
CA GLY A 48 -4.51 8.97 2.77
C GLY A 48 -4.80 9.86 3.99
N THR A 49 -5.97 10.50 4.02
CA THR A 49 -6.42 11.31 5.16
C THR A 49 -6.69 10.46 6.41
N LEU A 50 -7.11 9.21 6.22
CA LEU A 50 -7.52 8.33 7.30
C LEU A 50 -6.44 7.32 7.73
N HIS A 51 -5.46 7.01 6.88
CA HIS A 51 -4.62 5.83 7.08
C HIS A 51 -3.91 5.80 8.44
N ASP A 52 -3.50 6.97 8.91
CA ASP A 52 -2.62 7.16 10.06
C ASP A 52 -3.27 7.89 11.24
N ILE A 53 -4.59 8.09 11.22
CA ILE A 53 -5.25 8.88 12.27
C ILE A 53 -5.07 8.29 13.68
N GLY A 54 -4.84 6.97 13.80
CA GLY A 54 -4.54 6.30 15.06
C GLY A 54 -3.21 6.72 15.69
N LYS A 55 -2.32 7.38 14.93
CA LYS A 55 -1.07 7.94 15.45
C LYS A 55 -1.30 9.06 16.47
N VAL A 56 -2.52 9.62 16.56
CA VAL A 56 -2.91 10.59 17.61
C VAL A 56 -2.88 9.98 19.02
N SER A 57 -2.96 8.66 19.14
CA SER A 57 -3.01 7.97 20.43
C SER A 57 -1.78 8.25 21.29
N GLU A 58 -1.98 8.28 22.62
CA GLU A 58 -0.89 8.47 23.58
C GLU A 58 0.16 7.36 23.46
N ALA A 59 -0.27 6.12 23.19
CA ALA A 59 0.61 4.99 22.97
C ALA A 59 1.56 5.22 21.77
N PHE A 60 1.03 5.68 20.64
CA PHE A 60 1.84 5.93 19.45
C PHE A 60 2.78 7.13 19.64
N GLN A 61 2.30 8.23 20.23
CA GLN A 61 3.16 9.38 20.51
C GLN A 61 4.27 9.04 21.51
N SER A 62 4.00 8.22 22.52
CA SER A 62 5.02 7.71 23.44
C SER A 62 6.08 6.88 22.71
N TYR A 63 5.65 5.99 21.80
CA TYR A 63 6.55 5.23 20.93
C TYR A 63 7.49 6.13 20.11
N LEU A 64 6.97 7.21 19.49
CA LEU A 64 7.81 8.17 18.75
C LEU A 64 8.88 8.83 19.63
N HIS A 65 8.58 9.04 20.93
CA HIS A 65 9.53 9.53 21.92
C HIS A 65 10.50 8.47 22.46
N GLY A 66 10.52 7.27 21.87
CA GLY A 66 11.35 6.15 22.32
C GLY A 66 10.88 5.56 23.65
N ARG A 67 9.62 5.79 24.03
CA ARG A 67 9.00 5.29 25.26
C ARG A 67 7.93 4.26 24.90
N GLY A 68 8.29 2.98 25.00
CA GLY A 68 7.38 1.88 24.68
C GLY A 68 7.56 1.34 23.26
N SER A 69 6.60 0.51 22.83
CA SER A 69 6.60 -0.17 21.54
C SER A 69 5.57 0.44 20.59
N SER A 70 5.76 0.19 19.29
CA SER A 70 4.73 0.49 18.30
C SER A 70 3.41 -0.22 18.63
N CYS A 71 2.30 0.35 18.17
CA CYS A 71 0.95 -0.14 18.38
C CYS A 71 0.15 -0.10 17.07
N ASP A 72 -0.97 -0.83 17.04
CA ASP A 72 -1.89 -0.77 15.91
C ASP A 72 -2.57 0.60 15.84
N HIS A 73 -2.20 1.37 14.82
CA HIS A 73 -2.80 2.66 14.48
C HIS A 73 -3.63 2.60 13.19
N SER A 74 -3.41 1.61 12.33
CA SER A 74 -4.09 1.49 11.04
C SER A 74 -5.55 1.08 11.20
N THR A 75 -5.86 0.25 12.20
CA THR A 75 -7.23 -0.17 12.48
C THR A 75 -8.13 1.00 12.92
N ALA A 76 -7.58 2.07 13.52
CA ALA A 76 -8.33 3.26 13.89
C ALA A 76 -8.96 3.94 12.66
N GLY A 77 -8.15 4.21 11.64
CA GLY A 77 -8.61 4.77 10.36
C GLY A 77 -9.62 3.86 9.65
N ALA A 78 -9.42 2.55 9.73
CA ALA A 78 -10.32 1.58 9.12
C ALA A 78 -11.70 1.58 9.77
N ARG A 79 -11.77 1.68 11.11
CA ARG A 79 -13.03 1.79 11.85
C ARG A 79 -13.79 3.08 11.51
N VAL A 80 -13.07 4.19 11.39
CA VAL A 80 -13.68 5.46 10.96
C VAL A 80 -14.22 5.33 9.53
N ALA A 81 -13.45 4.76 8.60
CA ALA A 81 -13.90 4.55 7.23
C ALA A 81 -15.16 3.68 7.14
N ALA A 82 -15.21 2.57 7.88
CA ALA A 82 -16.37 1.67 7.90
C ALA A 82 -17.61 2.29 8.55
N THR A 83 -17.42 3.20 9.51
CA THR A 83 -18.52 3.87 10.22
C THR A 83 -19.08 5.05 9.44
N GLU A 84 -18.22 5.87 8.85
CA GLU A 84 -18.62 7.13 8.20
C GLU A 84 -19.13 6.91 6.77
N TYR A 85 -18.78 5.79 6.12
CA TYR A 85 -19.11 5.52 4.72
C TYR A 85 -19.85 4.20 4.54
N PRO A 86 -20.90 4.17 3.68
CA PRO A 86 -21.69 2.97 3.46
C PRO A 86 -20.92 1.92 2.62
N HIS A 87 -21.37 0.67 2.69
CA HIS A 87 -20.92 -0.39 1.79
C HIS A 87 -21.25 -0.05 0.31
N PRO A 88 -20.39 -0.37 -0.67
CA PRO A 88 -19.07 -1.01 -0.54
C PRO A 88 -17.92 -0.03 -0.23
N VAL A 89 -18.14 1.28 -0.30
CA VAL A 89 -17.10 2.32 -0.20
C VAL A 89 -16.38 2.28 1.13
N GLY A 90 -17.12 2.25 2.24
CA GLY A 90 -16.53 2.19 3.59
C GLY A 90 -15.72 0.92 3.81
N ARG A 91 -16.18 -0.21 3.26
CA ARG A 91 -15.46 -1.49 3.32
C ARG A 91 -14.15 -1.43 2.54
N MET A 92 -14.18 -0.91 1.31
CA MET A 92 -12.99 -0.74 0.47
C MET A 92 -11.94 0.16 1.15
N LEU A 93 -12.37 1.32 1.67
CA LEU A 93 -11.51 2.22 2.44
C LEU A 93 -10.94 1.55 3.68
N ALA A 94 -11.78 0.87 4.45
CA ALA A 94 -11.34 0.16 5.65
C ALA A 94 -10.28 -0.89 5.34
N THR A 95 -10.46 -1.67 4.27
CA THR A 95 -9.49 -2.70 3.86
C THR A 95 -8.15 -2.09 3.48
N ILE A 96 -8.13 -1.04 2.65
CA ILE A 96 -6.86 -0.44 2.21
C ILE A 96 -6.15 0.34 3.33
N VAL A 97 -6.93 1.01 4.20
CA VAL A 97 -6.39 1.72 5.37
C VAL A 97 -5.84 0.74 6.39
N ALA A 98 -6.55 -0.34 6.74
CA ALA A 98 -6.04 -1.31 7.71
C ALA A 98 -4.72 -1.96 7.23
N GLY A 99 -4.62 -2.21 5.92
CA GLY A 99 -3.51 -2.96 5.33
C GLY A 99 -2.26 -2.16 4.97
N HIS A 100 -2.23 -0.84 5.12
CA HIS A 100 -1.17 0.00 4.51
C HIS A 100 0.27 -0.33 4.98
N HIS A 101 0.44 -1.01 6.12
CA HIS A 101 1.74 -1.54 6.57
C HIS A 101 1.89 -3.07 6.46
N ALA A 102 0.79 -3.82 6.55
CA ALA A 102 0.82 -5.28 6.68
C ALA A 102 0.46 -6.02 5.38
N GLY A 103 -0.03 -5.31 4.36
CA GLY A 103 -0.73 -5.88 3.23
C GLY A 103 -2.24 -6.00 3.47
N LEU A 104 -2.98 -6.29 2.41
CA LEU A 104 -4.43 -6.50 2.48
C LEU A 104 -4.73 -7.83 3.22
N ASP A 105 -5.69 -7.80 4.14
CA ASP A 105 -6.16 -9.01 4.82
C ASP A 105 -6.83 -9.98 3.83
N ASP A 106 -6.59 -11.28 4.04
CA ASP A 106 -7.34 -12.37 3.41
C ASP A 106 -8.57 -12.76 4.23
N GLY A 107 -9.58 -13.31 3.56
CA GLY A 107 -10.77 -13.88 4.21
C GLY A 107 -11.52 -12.87 5.08
N ASP A 108 -11.70 -13.20 6.35
CA ASP A 108 -12.40 -12.42 7.37
C ASP A 108 -11.48 -11.46 8.16
N GLY A 109 -10.21 -11.30 7.78
CA GLY A 109 -9.24 -10.54 8.57
C GLY A 109 -9.67 -9.10 8.85
N ILE A 110 -10.24 -8.44 7.85
CA ILE A 110 -10.78 -7.10 8.01
C ILE A 110 -12.01 -7.05 8.94
N ASP A 111 -12.84 -8.11 8.99
CA ASP A 111 -13.98 -8.17 9.93
C ASP A 111 -13.49 -8.19 11.38
N ARG A 112 -12.44 -8.98 11.66
CA ARG A 112 -11.84 -9.08 13.00
C ARG A 112 -11.24 -7.75 13.47
N ARG A 113 -10.60 -7.00 12.57
CA ARG A 113 -10.06 -5.65 12.88
C ARG A 113 -11.18 -4.64 13.20
N LEU A 114 -12.26 -4.70 12.42
CA LEU A 114 -13.38 -3.76 12.56
C LEU A 114 -14.24 -4.05 13.80
N ASP A 115 -14.26 -5.28 14.30
CA ASP A 115 -14.97 -5.66 15.52
C ASP A 115 -14.19 -5.23 16.78
N PRO A 116 -14.70 -4.29 17.59
CA PRO A 116 -14.06 -3.86 18.84
C PRO A 116 -13.95 -4.97 19.89
N HIS A 117 -14.75 -6.04 19.79
CA HIS A 117 -14.66 -7.19 20.67
C HIS A 117 -13.52 -8.15 20.29
N GLN A 118 -13.00 -8.06 19.07
CA GLN A 118 -11.94 -8.94 18.56
C GLN A 118 -10.59 -8.25 18.40
N ALA A 119 -10.59 -6.93 18.23
CA ALA A 119 -9.38 -6.12 18.16
C ALA A 119 -9.45 -4.95 19.15
N GLU A 120 -8.57 -4.95 20.14
CA GLU A 120 -8.36 -3.79 21.01
C GLU A 120 -7.30 -2.87 20.39
N ILE A 121 -7.59 -1.57 20.31
CA ILE A 121 -6.66 -0.56 19.79
C ILE A 121 -6.59 0.62 20.75
N PRO A 122 -5.47 1.36 20.79
CA PRO A 122 -5.37 2.57 21.59
C PRO A 122 -6.47 3.59 21.25
N ALA A 123 -6.85 4.37 22.26
CA ALA A 123 -7.80 5.46 22.10
C ALA A 123 -7.24 6.54 21.16
N PHE A 124 -8.07 7.06 20.26
CA PHE A 124 -7.67 7.96 19.17
C PHE A 124 -8.57 9.19 19.06
N GLU A 125 -9.10 9.67 20.18
CA GLU A 125 -9.91 10.88 20.27
C GLU A 125 -9.14 12.10 19.75
N GLY A 126 -9.87 13.09 19.23
CA GLY A 126 -9.26 14.32 18.71
C GLY A 126 -8.64 14.18 17.32
N TRP A 127 -8.62 12.99 16.69
CA TRP A 127 -8.08 12.81 15.34
C TRP A 127 -8.63 13.79 14.30
N ARG A 128 -9.89 14.22 14.45
CA ARG A 128 -10.56 15.18 13.54
C ARG A 128 -9.87 16.55 13.49
N SER A 129 -9.08 16.95 14.50
CA SER A 129 -8.29 18.20 14.44
C SER A 129 -7.00 18.06 13.63
N HIS A 130 -6.63 16.84 13.25
CA HIS A 130 -5.42 16.55 12.46
C HIS A 130 -5.74 16.12 11.04
N ALA A 131 -6.92 15.56 10.79
CA ALA A 131 -7.35 15.17 9.46
C ALA A 131 -8.04 16.32 8.71
N ALA A 132 -7.92 16.33 7.38
CA ALA A 132 -8.74 17.17 6.53
C ALA A 132 -10.24 16.83 6.70
N THR A 133 -11.11 17.78 6.38
CA THR A 133 -12.56 17.53 6.40
C THR A 133 -12.91 16.39 5.45
N LEU A 134 -13.57 15.37 5.99
CA LEU A 134 -14.00 14.21 5.24
C LEU A 134 -15.04 14.60 4.18
N ALA A 135 -14.78 14.24 2.93
CA ALA A 135 -15.71 14.49 1.84
C ALA A 135 -17.01 13.67 2.03
N PRO A 136 -18.21 14.25 1.80
CA PRO A 136 -19.43 13.47 1.87
C PRO A 136 -19.46 12.41 0.77
N VAL A 137 -20.22 11.32 0.95
CA VAL A 137 -20.37 10.23 -0.03
C VAL A 137 -20.69 10.75 -1.45
N ALA A 138 -21.48 11.83 -1.55
CA ALA A 138 -21.83 12.45 -2.83
C ALA A 138 -20.61 13.01 -3.60
N GLY A 139 -19.54 13.39 -2.89
CA GLY A 139 -18.27 13.86 -3.44
C GLY A 139 -17.33 12.74 -3.88
N LEU A 140 -17.58 11.48 -3.48
CA LEU A 140 -16.75 10.32 -3.84
C LEU A 140 -17.11 9.72 -5.21
N ARG A 141 -17.73 10.51 -6.09
CA ARG A 141 -18.15 10.04 -7.42
C ARG A 141 -16.93 9.92 -8.32
N PRO A 142 -16.65 8.74 -8.90
CA PRO A 142 -15.51 8.58 -9.77
C PRO A 142 -15.73 9.30 -11.10
N THR A 143 -14.68 9.91 -11.65
CA THR A 143 -14.70 10.59 -12.96
C THR A 143 -14.51 9.61 -14.12
N ARG A 144 -14.03 8.39 -13.83
CA ARG A 144 -13.91 7.28 -14.78
C ARG A 144 -14.37 5.99 -14.12
N ARG A 145 -14.98 5.10 -14.91
CA ARG A 145 -15.42 3.79 -14.44
C ARG A 145 -14.80 2.70 -15.30
N PHE A 146 -14.35 1.63 -14.64
CA PHE A 146 -13.91 0.43 -15.33
C PHE A 146 -15.10 -0.31 -15.94
N ALA A 147 -14.84 -0.99 -17.05
CA ALA A 147 -15.77 -2.01 -17.54
C ALA A 147 -16.00 -3.06 -16.44
N GLN A 148 -17.26 -3.41 -16.24
CA GLN A 148 -17.59 -4.43 -15.25
C GLN A 148 -17.15 -5.80 -15.76
N SER A 149 -16.45 -6.54 -14.90
CA SER A 149 -16.12 -7.93 -15.18
C SER A 149 -17.37 -8.79 -15.10
N VAL A 150 -17.41 -9.86 -15.91
CA VAL A 150 -18.43 -10.91 -15.78
C VAL A 150 -18.25 -11.72 -14.50
N LEU A 151 -17.07 -11.67 -13.88
CA LEU A 151 -16.79 -12.32 -12.60
C LEU A 151 -17.24 -11.41 -11.45
N PRO A 152 -18.19 -11.86 -10.60
CA PRO A 152 -18.68 -11.08 -9.47
C PRO A 152 -17.54 -10.61 -8.56
N GLY A 153 -17.55 -9.33 -8.19
CA GLY A 153 -16.58 -8.72 -7.27
C GLY A 153 -15.18 -8.50 -7.85
N PHE A 154 -14.87 -8.96 -9.05
CA PHE A 154 -13.52 -8.80 -9.63
C PHE A 154 -13.16 -7.32 -9.82
N THR A 155 -14.08 -6.52 -10.36
CA THR A 155 -13.83 -5.09 -10.60
C THR A 155 -13.58 -4.35 -9.29
N ASP A 156 -14.36 -4.63 -8.24
CA ASP A 156 -14.19 -4.01 -6.92
C ASP A 156 -12.89 -4.48 -6.26
N ALA A 157 -12.58 -5.78 -6.31
CA ALA A 157 -11.35 -6.34 -5.77
C ALA A 157 -10.09 -5.78 -6.46
N PHE A 158 -10.16 -5.54 -7.78
CA PHE A 158 -9.08 -4.93 -8.54
C PHE A 158 -8.94 -3.44 -8.22
N LEU A 159 -10.05 -2.69 -8.17
CA LEU A 159 -10.06 -1.29 -7.76
C LEU A 159 -9.50 -1.10 -6.36
N THR A 160 -9.89 -1.94 -5.39
CA THR A 160 -9.34 -1.94 -4.02
C THR A 160 -7.81 -2.06 -4.06
N ARG A 161 -7.26 -2.97 -4.86
CA ARG A 161 -5.79 -3.14 -4.99
C ARG A 161 -5.10 -1.96 -5.66
N MET A 162 -5.72 -1.35 -6.67
CA MET A 162 -5.20 -0.14 -7.30
C MET A 162 -5.15 1.04 -6.32
N LEU A 163 -6.22 1.24 -5.56
CA LEU A 163 -6.28 2.29 -4.53
C LEU A 163 -5.32 2.02 -3.37
N PHE A 164 -5.19 0.76 -2.96
CA PHE A 164 -4.19 0.33 -1.99
C PHE A 164 -2.77 0.68 -2.44
N SER A 165 -2.42 0.37 -3.70
CA SER A 165 -1.12 0.75 -4.28
C SER A 165 -0.91 2.26 -4.25
N CYS A 166 -1.94 3.05 -4.58
CA CYS A 166 -1.86 4.51 -4.54
C CYS A 166 -1.59 5.01 -3.11
N LEU A 167 -2.28 4.45 -2.11
CA LEU A 167 -2.09 4.83 -0.71
C LEU A 167 -0.68 4.47 -0.22
N VAL A 168 -0.25 3.23 -0.42
CA VAL A 168 1.06 2.74 0.04
C VAL A 168 2.18 3.51 -0.63
N ASP A 169 2.14 3.68 -1.95
CA ASP A 169 3.17 4.44 -2.66
C ASP A 169 3.21 5.90 -2.18
N ALA A 170 2.06 6.52 -1.94
CA ALA A 170 1.99 7.89 -1.43
C ALA A 170 2.59 8.00 -0.03
N ASP A 171 2.22 7.12 0.91
CA ASP A 171 2.76 7.11 2.27
C ASP A 171 4.29 6.93 2.27
N PHE A 172 4.80 5.94 1.54
CA PHE A 172 6.25 5.70 1.44
C PHE A 172 7.00 6.88 0.82
N LEU A 173 6.46 7.49 -0.24
CA LEU A 173 7.11 8.62 -0.91
C LEU A 173 7.08 9.90 -0.05
N GLU A 174 5.99 10.18 0.66
CA GLU A 174 5.94 11.35 1.55
C GLU A 174 6.79 11.13 2.80
N THR A 175 6.80 9.93 3.37
CA THR A 175 7.70 9.56 4.47
C THR A 175 9.17 9.68 4.05
N GLU A 176 9.53 9.20 2.85
CA GLU A 176 10.87 9.36 2.32
C GLU A 176 11.24 10.83 2.12
N ARG A 177 10.33 11.65 1.57
CA ARG A 177 10.54 13.10 1.41
C ARG A 177 10.75 13.79 2.75
N PHE A 178 10.01 13.40 3.79
CA PHE A 178 10.23 13.93 5.13
C PHE A 178 11.66 13.66 5.60
N TYR A 179 12.13 12.40 5.53
CA TYR A 179 13.49 12.04 5.96
C TYR A 179 14.60 12.60 5.08
N ALA A 180 14.36 12.76 3.77
CA ALA A 180 15.29 13.42 2.86
C ALA A 180 15.32 14.95 3.04
N GLY A 181 14.29 15.52 3.66
CA GLY A 181 14.08 16.96 3.75
C GLY A 181 13.94 17.60 2.37
N ALA A 182 14.60 18.75 2.18
CA ALA A 182 14.61 19.45 0.88
C ALA A 182 15.59 18.85 -0.15
N GLN A 183 16.26 17.74 0.18
CA GLN A 183 17.23 17.12 -0.72
C GLN A 183 16.52 16.22 -1.74
N PRO A 184 16.96 16.23 -3.01
CA PRO A 184 16.45 15.29 -3.98
C PRO A 184 16.88 13.88 -3.59
N VAL A 185 15.92 12.95 -3.53
CA VAL A 185 16.24 11.54 -3.32
C VAL A 185 16.70 10.97 -4.67
N PRO A 186 17.92 10.39 -4.76
CA PRO A 186 18.40 9.79 -6.00
C PRO A 186 17.43 8.71 -6.48
N ARG A 187 17.08 8.76 -7.76
CA ARG A 187 16.29 7.74 -8.46
C ARG A 187 17.08 7.30 -9.69
N GLY A 188 17.04 6.02 -10.00
CA GLY A 188 17.75 5.47 -11.15
C GLY A 188 19.23 5.17 -10.84
N GLY A 189 20.07 5.15 -11.87
CA GLY A 189 21.46 4.67 -11.76
C GLY A 189 21.58 3.15 -11.62
N TYR A 190 20.44 2.43 -11.69
CA TYR A 190 20.41 0.98 -11.78
C TYR A 190 20.85 0.53 -13.19
N PRO A 191 21.43 -0.67 -13.32
CA PRO A 191 21.67 -1.26 -14.63
C PRO A 191 20.38 -1.33 -15.46
N GLU A 192 20.51 -1.20 -16.77
CA GLU A 192 19.41 -1.41 -17.70
C GLU A 192 18.80 -2.82 -17.56
N ILE A 193 17.53 -2.98 -17.92
CA ILE A 193 16.84 -4.27 -17.86
C ILE A 193 17.59 -5.37 -18.63
N ALA A 194 18.29 -5.01 -19.71
CA ALA A 194 19.14 -5.92 -20.49
C ALA A 194 20.30 -6.51 -19.65
N VAL A 195 20.87 -5.74 -18.72
CA VAL A 195 21.92 -6.21 -17.81
C VAL A 195 21.34 -7.22 -16.81
N PHE A 196 20.17 -6.93 -16.24
CA PHE A 196 19.48 -7.89 -15.37
C PHE A 196 19.10 -9.16 -16.11
N GLN A 197 18.62 -9.05 -17.35
CA GLN A 197 18.31 -10.19 -18.20
C GLN A 197 19.55 -11.06 -18.47
N ALA A 198 20.69 -10.44 -18.78
CA ALA A 198 21.95 -11.16 -19.02
C ALA A 198 22.42 -11.88 -17.75
N ARG A 199 22.37 -11.22 -16.58
CA ARG A 199 22.72 -11.82 -15.29
C ARG A 199 21.80 -12.99 -14.92
N LEU A 200 20.49 -12.83 -15.09
CA LEU A 200 19.52 -13.89 -14.86
C LEU A 200 19.78 -15.07 -15.80
N ARG A 201 20.04 -14.82 -17.09
CA ARG A 201 20.36 -15.87 -18.05
C ARG A 201 21.60 -16.65 -17.65
N ALA A 202 22.70 -15.96 -17.33
CA ALA A 202 23.94 -16.60 -16.88
C ALA A 202 23.74 -17.42 -15.60
N HIS A 203 22.97 -16.90 -14.63
CA HIS A 203 22.63 -17.64 -13.42
C HIS A 203 21.84 -18.92 -13.72
N MET A 204 20.80 -18.83 -14.54
CA MET A 204 19.99 -19.98 -14.94
C MET A 204 20.80 -21.02 -15.74
N ASP A 205 21.67 -20.58 -16.65
CA ASP A 205 22.53 -21.47 -17.43
C ASP A 205 23.54 -22.20 -16.52
N GLY A 206 24.08 -21.53 -15.49
CA GLY A 206 24.92 -22.16 -14.46
C GLY A 206 24.18 -23.21 -13.62
N LEU A 207 22.93 -22.93 -13.23
CA LEU A 207 22.07 -23.91 -12.57
C LEU A 207 21.83 -25.13 -13.46
N SER A 208 21.54 -24.92 -14.74
CA SER A 208 21.35 -26.02 -15.72
C SER A 208 22.62 -26.84 -15.92
N ALA A 209 23.79 -26.21 -16.01
CA ALA A 209 25.07 -26.90 -16.24
C ALA A 209 25.48 -27.84 -15.10
N THR A 210 25.06 -27.53 -13.87
CA THR A 210 25.39 -28.32 -12.66
C THR A 210 24.24 -29.21 -12.19
N ALA A 211 23.10 -29.20 -12.89
CA ALA A 211 21.93 -29.95 -12.51
C ALA A 211 22.18 -31.46 -12.59
N ARG A 212 21.87 -32.19 -11.51
CA ARG A 212 21.94 -33.67 -11.53
C ARG A 212 20.91 -34.23 -12.52
N PRO A 213 21.23 -35.26 -13.30
CA PRO A 213 20.26 -35.93 -14.16
C PRO A 213 19.05 -36.42 -13.36
N GLY A 214 17.84 -36.19 -13.88
CA GLY A 214 16.59 -36.64 -13.25
C GLY A 214 15.36 -36.04 -13.92
N LEU A 215 14.23 -36.74 -13.84
CA LEU A 215 12.98 -36.36 -14.52
C LEU A 215 12.54 -34.93 -14.19
N VAL A 216 12.67 -34.51 -12.93
CA VAL A 216 12.33 -33.14 -12.49
C VAL A 216 13.20 -32.09 -13.20
N ASN A 217 14.50 -32.36 -13.38
CA ASN A 217 15.40 -31.39 -14.03
C ASN A 217 15.22 -31.37 -15.55
N VAL A 218 14.79 -32.48 -16.17
CA VAL A 218 14.36 -32.50 -17.58
C VAL A 218 13.15 -31.59 -17.76
N VAL A 219 12.10 -31.77 -16.95
CA VAL A 219 10.90 -30.93 -17.01
C VAL A 219 11.23 -29.44 -16.75
N ARG A 220 12.09 -29.13 -15.77
CA ARG A 220 12.51 -27.74 -15.51
C ARG A 220 13.22 -27.12 -16.71
N ALA A 221 14.05 -27.88 -17.42
CA ALA A 221 14.72 -27.41 -18.63
C ALA A 221 13.73 -27.18 -19.77
N GLU A 222 12.74 -28.05 -19.95
CA GLU A 222 11.66 -27.89 -20.93
C GLU A 222 10.81 -26.64 -20.66
N VAL A 223 10.42 -26.42 -19.40
CA VAL A 223 9.67 -25.22 -18.98
C VAL A 223 10.47 -23.95 -19.27
N LEU A 224 11.77 -23.93 -18.91
CA LEU A 224 12.65 -22.79 -19.19
C LEU A 224 12.78 -22.52 -20.69
N ALA A 225 12.95 -23.57 -21.50
CA ALA A 225 13.04 -23.45 -22.95
C ALA A 225 11.74 -22.88 -23.56
N SER A 226 10.58 -23.40 -23.14
CA SER A 226 9.26 -22.92 -23.58
C SER A 226 9.03 -21.45 -23.24
N VAL A 227 9.42 -21.00 -22.04
CA VAL A 227 9.35 -19.58 -21.65
C VAL A 227 10.27 -18.72 -22.53
N ARG A 228 11.51 -19.17 -22.80
CA ARG A 228 12.46 -18.45 -23.65
C ARG A 228 11.99 -18.33 -25.09
N GLU A 229 11.39 -19.39 -25.64
CA GLU A 229 10.84 -19.39 -27.00
C GLU A 229 9.65 -18.44 -27.13
N ARG A 230 8.69 -18.53 -26.19
CA ARG A 230 7.49 -17.68 -26.20
C ARG A 230 7.78 -16.22 -25.93
N ALA A 231 8.91 -15.89 -25.30
CA ALA A 231 9.32 -14.50 -25.07
C ALA A 231 9.57 -13.71 -26.39
N ALA A 232 9.73 -14.38 -27.53
CA ALA A 232 9.85 -13.73 -28.84
C ALA A 232 8.49 -13.31 -29.44
N LEU A 233 7.37 -13.75 -28.85
CA LEU A 233 6.02 -13.42 -29.31
C LEU A 233 5.63 -11.99 -28.89
N ALA A 234 4.62 -11.44 -29.56
CA ALA A 234 4.07 -10.14 -29.18
C ALA A 234 3.54 -10.16 -27.73
N PRO A 235 3.69 -9.05 -26.96
CA PRO A 235 3.18 -8.98 -25.59
C PRO A 235 1.69 -9.30 -25.49
N GLY A 236 1.31 -10.11 -24.51
CA GLY A 236 -0.06 -10.58 -24.32
C GLY A 236 -0.20 -11.56 -23.17
N LEU A 237 -1.33 -12.27 -23.13
CA LEU A 237 -1.58 -13.32 -22.14
C LEU A 237 -0.99 -14.65 -22.61
N PHE A 238 -0.16 -15.25 -21.78
CA PHE A 238 0.44 -16.57 -22.02
C PHE A 238 -0.02 -17.55 -20.96
N ILE A 239 -0.37 -18.76 -21.39
CA ILE A 239 -0.65 -19.88 -20.49
C ILE A 239 0.63 -20.73 -20.43
N LEU A 240 1.11 -20.94 -19.21
CA LEU A 240 2.24 -21.83 -18.93
C LEU A 240 1.74 -23.01 -18.10
N THR A 241 1.64 -24.19 -18.72
CA THR A 241 1.32 -25.43 -18.02
C THR A 241 2.62 -26.00 -17.45
N VAL A 242 2.75 -26.02 -16.13
CA VAL A 242 3.87 -26.65 -15.42
C VAL A 242 3.34 -27.84 -14.61
N PRO A 243 4.05 -28.97 -14.55
CA PRO A 243 3.68 -30.05 -13.64
C PRO A 243 3.81 -29.57 -12.19
N THR A 244 2.74 -29.72 -11.40
CA THR A 244 2.70 -29.44 -9.96
C THR A 244 2.93 -30.70 -9.14
#